data_AF-A0A225WGU9-F1
#
_entry.id   AF-A0A225WGU9-F1
#
_cell.length_a   1.000
_cell.length_b   1.000
_cell.length_c   1.000
_cell.angle_alpha   90.00
_cell.angle_beta   90.00
_cell.angle_gamma   90.00
#
_symmetry.space_group_name_H-M   'P 1'
#
loop_
_entity.id
_entity.type
_entity.pdbx_description
1 polymer ?
#
loop_
_entity_poly.entity_id
_entity_poly.type
_entity_poly.pdbx_seq_one_letter_code
_entity_poly.pdbx_strand_id
1 'polypeptide(L)' 'MVLGKFVRHYLDREPMVVVSCAIGAVAVSLPLVVVPLRRSMGLPTDQYDGPIIPDNIKKSRGHLATPEPVAEE' A
#
# COMPACT_ATOMS: atom_id res chain seq x y z
N MET A 1 26.90 -11.79 9.74
CA MET A 1 26.80 -12.95 10.66
C MET A 1 26.19 -12.60 12.02
N VAL A 2 26.41 -11.39 12.56
CA VAL A 2 25.84 -10.93 13.85
C VAL A 2 24.31 -10.83 13.81
N LEU A 3 23.75 -10.24 12.75
CA LEU A 3 22.30 -10.06 12.62
C LEU A 3 21.53 -11.38 12.55
N GLY A 4 22.05 -12.38 11.81
CA GLY A 4 21.41 -13.70 11.73
C GLY A 4 21.38 -14.43 13.07
N LYS A 5 22.44 -14.28 13.88
CA LYS A 5 22.47 -14.82 15.25
C LYS A 5 21.47 -14.10 16.17
N PHE A 6 21.32 -12.78 16.02
CA PHE A 6 20.33 -11.98 16.75
C PHE A 6 18.89 -12.36 16.39
N VAL A 7 18.57 -12.46 15.10
CA VAL A 7 17.23 -12.87 14.63
C VAL A 7 16.90 -14.28 15.09
N ARG A 8 17.84 -15.22 14.96
CA ARG A 8 17.65 -16.59 15.45
C ARG A 8 17.40 -16.63 16.97
N HIS A 9 18.15 -15.84 17.74
CA HIS A 9 17.97 -15.75 19.18
C HIS A 9 16.56 -15.29 19.59
N TYR A 10 15.99 -14.30 18.90
CA TYR A 10 14.63 -13.83 19.17
C TYR A 10 13.55 -14.78 18.65
N LEU A 11 13.78 -15.43 17.50
CA LEU A 11 12.87 -16.47 16.99
C LEU A 11 12.76 -17.66 17.95
N ASP A 12 13.86 -18.05 18.59
CA ASP A 12 13.87 -19.18 19.52
C ASP A 12 13.19 -18.85 20.86
N ARG A 13 13.18 -17.58 21.29
CA ARG A 13 12.60 -17.15 22.57
C ARG A 13 11.16 -16.67 22.48
N GLU A 14 10.84 -15.87 21.46
CA GLU A 14 9.54 -15.22 21.31
C GLU A 14 9.03 -15.37 19.86
N PRO A 15 8.81 -16.61 19.40
CA PRO A 15 8.49 -16.88 17.99
C PRO A 15 7.23 -16.16 17.53
N MET A 16 6.21 -16.08 18.39
CA MET A 16 4.95 -15.43 18.05
C MET A 16 5.09 -13.92 17.85
N VAL A 17 5.95 -13.25 18.63
CA VAL A 17 6.18 -11.81 18.48
C VAL A 17 6.88 -11.53 17.16
N VAL A 18 7.95 -12.27 16.87
CA VAL A 18 8.71 -12.10 15.62
C VAL A 18 7.85 -12.37 14.40
N VAL A 19 7.07 -13.45 14.40
CA VAL A 19 6.16 -13.78 13.29
C VAL A 19 5.06 -12.73 13.15
N SER A 20 4.48 -12.23 14.24
CA SER A 20 3.46 -11.18 14.17
C SER A 20 4.01 -9.88 13.60
N CYS A 21 5.21 -9.46 14.02
CA CYS A 21 5.88 -8.30 13.45
C CYS A 21 6.21 -8.51 11.96
N ALA A 22 6.66 -9.71 11.58
CA ALA A 22 6.95 -10.04 10.19
C ALA A 22 5.68 -9.99 9.31
N ILE A 23 4.59 -10.60 9.77
CA ILE A 23 3.28 -10.57 9.07
C ILE A 23 2.79 -9.12 8.96
N GLY A 24 2.88 -8.35 10.04
CA GLY A 24 2.53 -6.93 10.04
C GLY A 24 3.33 -6.15 9.02
N ALA A 25 4.66 -6.27 9.04
CA ALA A 25 5.56 -5.60 8.09
C ALA A 25 5.26 -5.98 6.63
N VAL A 26 5.00 -7.27 6.35
CA VAL A 26 4.58 -7.71 5.03
C VAL A 26 3.26 -7.04 4.65
N ALA A 27 2.24 -7.10 5.51
CA ALA A 27 0.93 -6.54 5.24
C ALA A 27 0.95 -5.04 4.89
N VAL A 28 1.68 -4.21 5.66
CA VAL A 28 1.80 -2.77 5.34
C VAL A 28 2.66 -2.49 4.10
N SER A 29 3.62 -3.37 3.77
CA SER A 29 4.45 -3.21 2.57
C SER A 29 3.78 -3.69 1.27
N LEU A 30 2.80 -4.60 1.36
CA LEU A 30 2.14 -5.19 0.19
C LEU A 30 1.53 -4.14 -0.76
N PRO A 31 0.76 -3.12 -0.32
CA PRO A 31 0.21 -2.12 -1.23
C PRO A 31 1.27 -1.35 -2.03
N LEU A 32 2.47 -1.15 -1.46
CA LEU A 32 3.55 -0.42 -2.12
C LEU A 32 4.19 -1.21 -3.26
N VAL A 33 4.16 -2.55 -3.21
CA VAL A 33 4.82 -3.42 -4.19
C VAL A 33 3.82 -4.10 -5.11
N VAL A 34 2.74 -4.65 -4.56
CA VAL A 34 1.77 -5.46 -5.30
C VAL A 34 0.92 -4.61 -6.23
N VAL A 35 0.49 -3.42 -5.81
CA VAL A 35 -0.34 -2.55 -6.65
C VAL A 35 0.39 -2.12 -7.94
N PRO A 36 1.60 -1.55 -7.91
CA PRO A 36 2.31 -1.20 -9.14
C PRO A 36 2.65 -2.42 -10.00
N LEU A 37 2.97 -3.57 -9.39
CA LEU A 37 3.18 -4.82 -10.12
C LEU A 37 1.91 -5.29 -10.85
N ARG A 38 0.74 -5.21 -10.20
CA ARG A 38 -0.54 -5.57 -10.83
C ARG A 38 -0.89 -4.61 -11.96
N ARG A 39 -0.63 -3.32 -11.79
CA ARG A 39 -0.81 -2.33 -12.86
C ARG A 39 0.08 -2.60 -14.07
N SER A 40 1.36 -2.97 -13.87
CA SER A 40 2.26 -3.28 -14.99
C SER A 40 1.85 -4.54 -15.77
N MET A 41 1.09 -5.44 -15.14
CA MET A 41 0.49 -6.62 -15.77
C MET A 41 -0.89 -6.35 -16.41
N GLY A 42 -1.42 -5.13 -16.30
CA GLY A 42 -2.77 -4.80 -16.78
C GLY A 42 -3.90 -5.44 -15.96
N LEU A 43 -3.62 -5.85 -14.71
CA LEU A 43 -4.64 -6.43 -13.82
C LEU A 43 -5.43 -5.32 -13.12
N PRO A 44 -6.73 -5.53 -12.85
CA PRO A 44 -7.59 -4.49 -12.26
C PRO A 44 -7.18 -4.13 -10.83
N THR A 45 -6.88 -2.86 -10.57
CA THR A 45 -6.45 -2.33 -9.25
C THR A 45 -7.41 -1.33 -8.62
N ASP A 46 -8.65 -1.26 -9.13
CA ASP A 46 -9.68 -0.26 -8.74
C ASP A 46 -9.98 -0.24 -7.24
N GLN A 47 -9.74 -1.34 -6.52
CA GLN A 47 -9.85 -1.44 -5.06
C GLN A 47 -8.87 -0.54 -4.29
N TYR A 48 -7.77 -0.15 -4.94
CA TYR A 48 -6.72 0.71 -4.38
C TYR A 48 -6.74 2.12 -4.99
N ASP A 49 -7.17 2.24 -6.25
CA ASP A 49 -7.25 3.50 -7.01
C ASP A 49 -8.50 4.32 -6.70
N GLY A 50 -9.47 3.72 -6.02
CA GLY A 50 -10.79 4.29 -5.81
C GLY A 50 -11.72 4.04 -6.99
N PRO A 51 -13.02 4.37 -6.87
CA PRO A 51 -13.97 4.12 -7.94
C PRO A 51 -13.54 4.85 -9.22
N ILE A 52 -13.42 4.11 -10.33
CA ILE A 52 -13.33 4.69 -11.68
C ILE A 52 -14.69 5.34 -11.97
N ILE A 53 -14.84 6.61 -11.60
CA ILE A 53 -16.06 7.36 -11.89
C ILE A 53 -15.98 7.80 -13.35
N PRO A 54 -16.91 7.36 -14.23
CA PRO A 54 -16.90 7.80 -15.62
C PRO A 54 -17.16 9.31 -15.69
N ASP A 55 -16.55 9.97 -16.68
CA ASP A 55 -16.46 11.43 -16.75
C ASP A 55 -17.83 12.13 -16.79
N ASN A 56 -18.86 11.44 -17.29
CA ASN A 56 -20.24 11.91 -17.29
C ASN A 56 -20.88 12.04 -15.89
N ILE A 57 -20.32 11.38 -14.86
CA ILE A 57 -20.82 11.42 -13.47
C ILE A 57 -20.00 12.36 -12.59
N LYS A 58 -18.78 12.76 -12.99
CA LYS A 58 -17.88 13.63 -12.19
C LYS A 58 -18.45 15.02 -11.90
N LYS A 59 -19.27 15.59 -12.79
CA LYS A 59 -19.78 16.97 -12.71
C LYS A 59 -20.69 17.24 -11.50
N SER A 60 -21.24 16.21 -10.86
CA SER A 60 -22.17 16.35 -9.72
C SER A 60 -21.49 16.40 -8.33
N ARG A 61 -20.18 16.12 -8.22
CA ARG A 61 -19.46 16.09 -6.92
C ARG A 61 -18.79 17.42 -6.58
N GLY A 62 -19.48 18.54 -6.80
CA GLY A 62 -18.98 19.93 -6.68
C GLY A 62 -18.29 20.35 -5.36
N HIS A 63 -18.11 19.45 -4.38
CA HIS A 63 -17.50 19.75 -3.08
C HIS A 63 -16.46 18.71 -2.59
N LEU A 64 -16.12 17.68 -3.38
CA LEU A 64 -15.17 16.61 -2.98
C LEU A 64 -13.90 16.55 -3.84
N ALA A 65 -13.73 17.45 -4.81
CA ALA A 65 -12.49 17.59 -5.53
C ALA A 65 -11.49 18.38 -4.68
N THR A 66 -10.38 17.76 -4.27
CA THR A 66 -9.23 18.47 -3.72
C THR A 66 -8.82 19.56 -4.71
N PRO A 67 -8.70 20.84 -4.29
CA PRO A 67 -8.30 21.89 -5.21
C PRO A 67 -6.86 21.62 -5.69
N GLU A 68 -6.66 21.63 -7.00
CA GLU A 68 -5.32 21.54 -7.58
C GLU A 68 -4.48 22.76 -7.17
N PRO A 69 -3.16 22.60 -6.92
CA PRO A 69 -2.31 23.73 -6.60
C PRO A 69 -2.17 24.60 -7.85
N VAL A 70 -2.61 25.84 -7.74
CA VAL A 70 -2.43 26.88 -8.77
C VAL A 70 -0.93 27.10 -8.94
N ALA A 71 -0.39 26.76 -10.11
CA ALA A 71 0.94 27.20 -10.50
C ALA A 71 0.88 28.73 -10.73
N GLU A 72 1.55 29.49 -9.88
CA GLU A 72 1.80 30.92 -10.07
C GLU A 72 2.83 31.08 -11.21
N GLU A 73 2.44 31.82 -12.25
CA GLU A 73 3.33 32.30 -13.33
C GLU A 73 4.22 33.46 -12.85
#